data_AF-A0A353F103-F1
#
_entry.id   AF-A0A353F103-F1
#
_cell.length_a   1.000
_cell.length_b   1.000
_cell.length_c   1.000
_cell.angle_alpha   90.00
_cell.angle_beta   90.00
_cell.angle_gamma   90.00
#
_symmetry.space_group_name_H-M   'P 1'
#
loop_
_entity.id
_entity.type
_entity.pdbx_description
1 polymer ?
#
loop_
_entity_poly.entity_id
_entity_poly.type
_entity_poly.pdbx_seq_one_letter_code
_entity_poly.pdbx_strand_id
1 'polypeptide(L)'
;ALYLGANADQEEAKPLEGDITVPEMSDYLLKLNNLIGEREIGTEAGQKAFRRLNAMTAGTLGSENLGYEIFRNQIDSVNGLLWSTIWIKAGDRESREPVVLAIPQASRGSGPAFGFGFAEYLTSHQTEVGVRVVFYPPLFEGDLDDWIWERCGEEGESMKGFLMVTGDEEPNRSPRFLVPASLKGKIDALSNSKIWDEEAKIEIGDHGVLEVRLGDDSLFSREEHSQRLIRMMPVIKELVERLNE
;
A
#
# COMPACT_ATOMS: atom_id res chain seq x y z
N ALA A 1 23.23 7.48 50.71
CA ALA A 1 21.80 7.63 50.41
C ALA A 1 21.54 7.02 49.05
N LEU A 2 20.68 6.00 48.98
CA LEU A 2 20.11 5.50 47.73
C LEU A 2 19.19 6.57 47.14
N TYR A 3 19.24 6.75 45.82
CA TYR A 3 18.05 7.07 45.02
C TYR A 3 18.12 6.27 43.73
N LEU A 4 17.41 5.14 43.76
CA LEU A 4 16.86 4.43 42.60
C LEU A 4 15.72 5.27 42.01
N GLY A 5 15.52 5.18 40.70
CA GLY A 5 14.21 5.41 40.08
C GLY A 5 14.17 6.51 39.03
N ALA A 6 14.62 6.18 37.82
CA ALA A 6 14.09 6.78 36.58
C ALA A 6 14.34 5.84 35.39
N ASN A 7 14.08 4.54 35.56
CA ASN A 7 13.56 3.78 34.42
C ASN A 7 12.09 4.18 34.35
N ALA A 8 11.83 5.27 33.63
CA ALA A 8 10.47 5.53 33.17
C ALA A 8 10.17 4.37 32.23
N ASP A 9 9.28 3.49 32.69
CA ASP A 9 8.61 2.52 31.85
C ASP A 9 8.13 3.28 30.61
N GLN A 10 8.79 3.08 29.47
CA GLN A 10 8.12 3.29 28.20
C GLN A 10 6.99 2.28 28.23
N GLU A 11 5.79 2.75 28.55
CA GLU A 11 4.58 1.99 28.28
C GLU A 11 4.71 1.50 26.84
N GLU A 12 4.84 0.19 26.65
CA GLU A 12 4.68 -0.45 25.35
C GLU A 12 3.28 -0.04 24.88
N ALA A 13 3.23 1.03 24.08
CA ALA A 13 1.99 1.49 23.49
C ALA A 13 1.44 0.30 22.70
N LYS A 14 0.28 -0.19 23.11
CA LYS A 14 -0.38 -1.26 22.36
C LYS A 14 -0.60 -0.74 20.94
N PRO A 15 -0.28 -1.53 19.91
CA PRO A 15 -0.60 -1.17 18.53
C PRO A 15 -2.06 -0.74 18.44
N LEU A 16 -2.34 0.27 17.60
CA LEU A 16 -3.71 0.64 17.28
C LEU A 16 -4.40 -0.56 16.62
N GLU A 17 -5.21 -1.28 17.39
CA GLU A 17 -6.18 -2.24 16.85
C GLU A 17 -7.45 -1.46 16.53
N GLY A 18 -7.78 -1.32 15.25
CA GLY A 18 -8.94 -0.55 14.83
C GLY A 18 -9.29 -0.72 13.36
N ASP A 19 -10.49 -0.24 13.01
CA ASP A 19 -10.86 -0.02 11.63
C ASP A 19 -10.49 1.41 11.26
N ILE A 20 -9.73 1.55 10.19
CA ILE A 20 -9.39 2.85 9.60
C ILE A 20 -10.64 3.72 9.44
N THR A 21 -10.60 4.91 10.03
CA THR A 21 -11.73 5.83 10.02
C THR A 21 -11.62 6.88 8.90
N VAL A 22 -12.76 7.48 8.54
CA VAL A 22 -12.81 8.59 7.57
C VAL A 22 -11.92 9.78 7.98
N PRO A 23 -11.88 10.21 9.26
CA PRO A 23 -10.93 11.23 9.70
C PRO A 23 -9.46 10.87 9.48
N GLU A 24 -9.04 9.64 9.81
CA GLU A 24 -7.66 9.18 9.64
C GLU A 24 -7.26 9.11 8.16
N MET A 25 -8.11 8.50 7.32
CA MET A 25 -7.89 8.47 5.87
C MET A 25 -7.84 9.89 5.28
N SER A 26 -8.68 10.80 5.79
CA SER A 26 -8.66 12.21 5.37
C SER A 26 -7.36 12.91 5.78
N ASP A 27 -6.81 12.58 6.94
CA ASP A 27 -5.52 13.10 7.38
C ASP A 27 -4.37 12.55 6.53
N TYR A 28 -4.38 11.26 6.17
CA TYR A 28 -3.43 10.68 5.22
C TYR A 28 -3.48 11.41 3.87
N LEU A 29 -4.67 11.58 3.29
CA LEU A 29 -4.84 12.30 2.03
C LEU A 29 -4.35 13.75 2.12
N LEU A 30 -4.68 14.47 3.19
CA LEU A 30 -4.20 15.84 3.41
C LEU A 30 -2.68 15.91 3.46
N LYS A 31 -2.04 15.02 4.24
CA LYS A 31 -0.59 14.98 4.38
C LYS A 31 0.07 14.66 3.04
N LEU A 32 -0.45 13.67 2.32
CA LEU A 32 0.12 13.14 1.09
C LEU A 32 -0.07 14.06 -0.12
N ASN A 33 -1.16 14.83 -0.19
CA ASN A 33 -1.47 15.70 -1.33
C ASN A 33 -1.07 17.16 -1.09
N ASN A 34 -1.02 17.63 0.17
CA ASN A 34 -0.82 19.06 0.46
C ASN A 34 0.42 19.37 1.29
N LEU A 35 0.91 18.45 2.13
CA LEU A 35 1.98 18.76 3.11
C LEU A 35 3.35 18.18 2.75
N ILE A 36 3.39 16.98 2.16
CA ILE A 36 4.64 16.34 1.77
C ILE A 36 5.26 17.02 0.54
N GLY A 37 4.40 17.43 -0.41
CA GLY A 37 4.78 17.97 -1.71
C GLY A 37 4.82 16.90 -2.81
N GLU A 38 4.98 17.33 -4.05
CA GLU A 38 5.16 16.43 -5.21
C GLU A 38 6.46 15.62 -5.05
N ARG A 39 6.44 14.35 -5.49
CA ARG A 39 7.47 13.35 -5.19
C ARG A 39 8.37 13.04 -6.38
N GLU A 40 8.62 14.05 -7.20
CA GLU A 40 9.40 13.94 -8.43
C GLU A 40 10.90 13.68 -8.14
N ILE A 41 11.46 12.62 -8.73
CA ILE A 41 12.87 12.21 -8.49
C ILE A 41 13.89 13.23 -9.03
N GLY A 42 13.52 13.94 -10.10
CA GLY A 42 14.39 14.88 -10.80
C GLY A 42 14.70 16.16 -10.05
N THR A 43 13.95 16.49 -8.99
CA THR A 43 14.07 17.78 -8.29
C THR A 43 14.48 17.61 -6.82
N GLU A 44 15.25 18.55 -6.28
CA GLU A 44 15.62 18.54 -4.85
C GLU A 44 14.38 18.57 -3.94
N ALA A 45 13.33 19.28 -4.36
CA ALA A 45 12.06 19.36 -3.66
C ALA A 45 11.38 17.99 -3.59
N GLY A 46 11.28 17.28 -4.72
CA GLY A 46 10.66 15.97 -4.76
C GLY A 46 11.48 14.89 -4.06
N GLN A 47 12.81 14.97 -4.10
CA GLN A 47 13.70 14.13 -3.28
C GLN A 47 13.49 14.35 -1.77
N LYS A 48 13.25 15.59 -1.34
CA LYS A 48 12.92 15.91 0.05
C LYS A 48 11.52 15.42 0.43
N ALA A 49 10.55 15.58 -0.45
CA ALA A 49 9.18 15.07 -0.28
C ALA A 49 9.17 13.54 -0.13
N PHE A 50 9.91 12.83 -0.98
CA PHE A 50 10.02 11.37 -0.91
C PHE A 50 10.64 10.89 0.41
N ARG A 51 11.72 11.53 0.89
CA ARG A 51 12.30 11.20 2.20
C ARG A 51 11.31 11.42 3.36
N ARG A 52 10.48 12.46 3.29
CA ARG A 52 9.40 12.69 4.26
C ARG A 52 8.34 11.60 4.18
N LEU A 53 7.95 11.17 2.98
CA LEU A 53 7.02 10.07 2.79
C LEU A 53 7.58 8.75 3.35
N ASN A 54 8.86 8.45 3.16
CA ASN A 54 9.49 7.26 3.74
C ASN A 54 9.48 7.28 5.27
N ALA A 55 9.79 8.44 5.87
CA ALA A 55 9.70 8.61 7.31
C ALA A 55 8.26 8.45 7.81
N MET A 56 7.28 9.03 7.11
CA MET A 56 5.86 8.86 7.41
C MET A 56 5.43 7.40 7.28
N THR A 57 5.82 6.70 6.21
CA THR A 57 5.49 5.28 5.98
C THR A 57 6.00 4.42 7.12
N ALA A 58 7.28 4.58 7.51
CA ALA A 58 7.85 3.83 8.61
C ALA A 58 7.22 4.18 9.97
N GLY A 59 6.91 5.45 10.22
CA GLY A 59 6.27 5.88 11.46
C GLY A 59 4.80 5.46 11.58
N THR A 60 4.05 5.50 10.48
CA THR A 60 2.64 5.09 10.44
C THR A 60 2.50 3.58 10.55
N LEU A 61 3.33 2.80 9.86
CA LEU A 61 3.20 1.34 9.87
C LEU A 61 3.94 0.67 11.04
N GLY A 62 4.97 1.32 11.58
CA GLY A 62 5.92 0.71 12.49
C GLY A 62 5.36 0.31 13.85
N SER A 63 6.24 -0.26 14.66
CA SER A 63 5.93 -0.83 15.98
C SER A 63 5.18 0.11 16.92
N GLU A 64 5.47 1.40 16.86
CA GLU A 64 4.88 2.42 17.75
C GLU A 64 3.44 2.82 17.36
N ASN A 65 2.96 2.41 16.18
CA ASN A 65 1.64 2.79 15.68
C ASN A 65 0.80 1.55 15.31
N LEU A 66 1.06 0.92 14.17
CA LEU A 66 0.31 -0.28 13.74
C LEU A 66 0.99 -1.60 14.14
N GLY A 67 2.16 -1.57 14.76
CA GLY A 67 2.79 -2.77 15.28
C GLY A 67 3.50 -3.62 14.23
N TYR A 68 3.70 -3.14 13.00
CA TYR A 68 4.43 -3.89 11.97
C TYR A 68 5.95 -3.74 12.12
N GLU A 69 6.66 -4.82 11.81
CA GLU A 69 8.09 -4.74 11.51
C GLU A 69 8.28 -4.09 10.14
N ILE A 70 9.15 -3.09 10.07
CA ILE A 70 9.44 -2.34 8.85
C ILE A 70 10.69 -2.89 8.20
N PHE A 71 10.52 -3.51 7.05
CA PHE A 71 11.62 -3.96 6.21
C PHE A 71 11.99 -2.86 5.20
N ARG A 72 13.26 -2.79 4.85
CA ARG A 72 13.78 -1.77 3.93
C ARG A 72 14.94 -2.31 3.09
N ASN A 73 14.90 -1.99 1.81
CA ASN A 73 16.00 -2.20 0.86
C ASN A 73 16.39 -0.85 0.24
N GLN A 74 17.69 -0.57 0.10
CA GLN A 74 18.26 0.67 -0.44
C GLN A 74 19.36 0.41 -1.48
N ILE A 75 19.06 -0.44 -2.47
CA ILE A 75 19.99 -0.73 -3.58
C ILE A 75 19.88 0.24 -4.76
N ASP A 76 18.73 0.89 -4.92
CA ASP A 76 18.47 1.76 -6.07
C ASP A 76 19.06 3.15 -5.84
N SER A 77 19.85 3.63 -6.80
CA SER A 77 20.50 4.95 -6.70
C SER A 77 20.30 5.79 -7.95
N VAL A 78 19.77 7.01 -7.77
CA VAL A 78 19.60 8.02 -8.82
C VAL A 78 19.90 9.39 -8.24
N ASN A 79 20.57 10.25 -9.03
CA ASN A 79 20.99 11.60 -8.62
C ASN A 79 21.85 11.62 -7.34
N GLY A 80 22.67 10.57 -7.13
CA GLY A 80 23.52 10.44 -5.95
C GLY A 80 22.77 10.17 -4.65
N LEU A 81 21.49 9.81 -4.72
CA LEU A 81 20.65 9.44 -3.58
C LEU A 81 20.27 7.96 -3.66
N LEU A 82 20.26 7.30 -2.50
CA LEU A 82 19.69 5.98 -2.33
C LEU A 82 18.19 6.08 -2.10
N TRP A 83 17.43 5.29 -2.84
CA TRP A 83 15.98 5.23 -2.78
C TRP A 83 15.58 3.94 -2.08
N SER A 84 14.62 4.08 -1.16
CA SER A 84 14.19 2.95 -0.34
C SER A 84 12.94 2.32 -0.92
N THR A 85 12.97 1.00 -1.07
CA THR A 85 11.75 0.18 -1.07
C THR A 85 11.47 -0.23 0.37
N ILE A 86 10.27 0.03 0.86
CA ILE A 86 9.83 -0.26 2.23
C ILE A 86 8.67 -1.26 2.16
N TRP A 87 8.66 -2.29 3.00
CA TRP A 87 7.53 -3.20 3.06
C TRP A 87 7.24 -3.70 4.47
N ILE A 88 6.04 -4.25 4.62
CA ILE A 88 5.59 -4.96 5.82
C ILE A 88 5.06 -6.34 5.42
N LYS A 89 5.06 -7.27 6.38
CA LYS A 89 4.36 -8.56 6.28
C LYS A 89 3.04 -8.46 7.06
N ALA A 90 1.91 -8.69 6.39
CA ALA A 90 0.56 -8.67 6.94
C ALA A 90 -0.18 -9.98 6.62
N GLY A 91 -1.35 -10.22 7.24
CA GLY A 91 -2.02 -11.51 7.15
C GLY A 91 -1.20 -12.63 7.79
N ASP A 92 -1.02 -13.76 7.11
CA ASP A 92 -0.07 -14.81 7.52
C ASP A 92 1.38 -14.35 7.30
N ARG A 93 1.97 -13.78 8.35
CA ARG A 93 3.33 -13.19 8.33
C ARG A 93 4.43 -14.23 8.08
N GLU A 94 4.15 -15.51 8.29
CA GLU A 94 5.10 -16.62 8.12
C GLU A 94 4.93 -17.35 6.77
N SER A 95 4.01 -16.88 5.92
CA SER A 95 3.80 -17.47 4.59
C SER A 95 5.05 -17.35 3.73
N ARG A 96 5.42 -18.48 3.09
CA ARG A 96 6.49 -18.55 2.08
C ARG A 96 6.01 -18.25 0.67
N GLU A 97 4.70 -18.11 0.49
CA GLU A 97 4.08 -17.80 -0.79
C GLU A 97 3.18 -16.55 -0.65
N PRO A 98 3.73 -15.37 -0.31
CA PRO A 98 2.91 -14.19 -0.13
C PRO A 98 2.37 -13.64 -1.46
N VAL A 99 1.23 -12.97 -1.38
CA VAL A 99 0.74 -12.06 -2.42
C VAL A 99 1.34 -10.68 -2.19
N VAL A 100 1.92 -10.09 -3.23
CA VAL A 100 2.51 -8.75 -3.19
C VAL A 100 1.48 -7.70 -3.55
N LEU A 101 1.32 -6.70 -2.68
CA LEU A 101 0.54 -5.49 -2.93
C LEU A 101 1.51 -4.30 -3.09
N ALA A 102 1.79 -3.93 -4.33
CA ALA A 102 2.75 -2.88 -4.68
C ALA A 102 2.08 -1.50 -4.79
N ILE A 103 2.67 -0.51 -4.14
CA ILE A 103 2.17 0.86 -4.05
C ILE A 103 3.28 1.85 -4.45
N PRO A 104 3.15 2.54 -5.60
CA PRO A 104 4.14 3.52 -6.01
C PRO A 104 4.08 4.75 -5.09
N GLN A 105 5.20 5.07 -4.47
CA GLN A 105 5.28 6.18 -3.53
C GLN A 105 5.28 7.54 -4.23
N ALA A 106 5.85 7.64 -5.43
CA ALA A 106 5.86 8.88 -6.21
C ALA A 106 4.63 9.03 -7.13
N SER A 107 3.47 8.60 -6.65
CA SER A 107 2.17 8.77 -7.33
C SER A 107 1.31 9.82 -6.60
N ARG A 108 0.05 9.99 -7.00
CA ARG A 108 -0.94 10.76 -6.21
C ARG A 108 -1.16 10.12 -4.84
N GLY A 109 -1.62 10.90 -3.86
CA GLY A 109 -1.72 10.42 -2.47
C GLY A 109 -2.70 9.27 -2.25
N SER A 110 -3.66 9.00 -3.15
CA SER A 110 -4.65 7.93 -2.97
C SER A 110 -4.00 6.55 -2.78
N GLY A 111 -2.99 6.21 -3.58
CA GLY A 111 -2.30 4.92 -3.49
C GLY A 111 -1.61 4.72 -2.13
N PRO A 112 -0.67 5.60 -1.73
CA PRO A 112 -0.04 5.53 -0.41
C PRO A 112 -1.04 5.64 0.76
N ALA A 113 -2.06 6.50 0.67
CA ALA A 113 -3.09 6.64 1.70
C ALA A 113 -3.88 5.33 1.87
N PHE A 114 -4.28 4.72 0.75
CA PHE A 114 -4.92 3.42 0.75
C PHE A 114 -3.99 2.36 1.35
N GLY A 115 -2.70 2.35 1.01
CA GLY A 115 -1.73 1.41 1.60
C GLY A 115 -1.66 1.48 3.12
N PHE A 116 -1.63 2.68 3.68
CA PHE A 116 -1.65 2.87 5.13
C PHE A 116 -2.96 2.38 5.74
N GLY A 117 -4.10 2.79 5.17
CA GLY A 117 -5.40 2.36 5.66
C GLY A 117 -5.66 0.87 5.47
N PHE A 118 -5.12 0.24 4.42
CA PHE A 118 -5.27 -1.19 4.18
C PHE A 118 -4.43 -2.02 5.14
N ALA A 119 -3.21 -1.56 5.45
CA ALA A 119 -2.41 -2.17 6.52
C ALA A 119 -3.15 -2.12 7.86
N GLU A 120 -3.71 -0.96 8.21
CA GLU A 120 -4.54 -0.80 9.41
C GLU A 120 -5.79 -1.70 9.37
N TYR A 121 -6.52 -1.73 8.25
CA TYR A 121 -7.66 -2.62 8.06
C TYR A 121 -7.31 -4.09 8.33
N LEU A 122 -6.14 -4.55 7.86
CA LEU A 122 -5.67 -5.92 8.06
C LEU A 122 -5.29 -6.26 9.52
N THR A 123 -5.10 -5.28 10.41
CA THR A 123 -4.92 -5.58 11.84
C THR A 123 -6.18 -6.14 12.46
N SER A 124 -7.35 -5.66 12.02
CA SER A 124 -8.66 -6.01 12.54
C SER A 124 -9.39 -7.05 11.67
N HIS A 125 -9.00 -7.15 10.39
CA HIS A 125 -9.60 -8.04 9.40
C HIS A 125 -8.55 -9.03 8.84
N GLN A 126 -8.02 -9.87 9.72
CA GLN A 126 -6.98 -10.83 9.37
C GLN A 126 -7.39 -11.73 8.20
N THR A 127 -6.40 -12.13 7.41
CA THR A 127 -6.50 -13.11 6.33
C THR A 127 -5.47 -14.21 6.56
N GLU A 128 -5.80 -15.43 6.16
CA GLU A 128 -4.87 -16.58 6.18
C GLU A 128 -3.82 -16.49 5.06
N VAL A 129 -3.97 -15.54 4.13
CA VAL A 129 -2.99 -15.28 3.07
C VAL A 129 -1.90 -14.37 3.60
N GLY A 130 -0.64 -14.70 3.32
CA GLY A 130 0.47 -13.79 3.55
C GLY A 130 0.43 -12.64 2.56
N VAL A 131 0.44 -11.40 3.06
CA VAL A 131 0.39 -10.19 2.24
C VAL A 131 1.66 -9.37 2.44
N ARG A 132 2.36 -9.09 1.36
CA ARG A 132 3.53 -8.20 1.36
C ARG A 132 3.14 -6.85 0.80
N VAL A 133 2.90 -5.87 1.68
CA VAL A 133 2.54 -4.50 1.29
C VAL A 133 3.83 -3.74 1.03
N VAL A 134 4.11 -3.41 -0.23
CA VAL A 134 5.38 -2.84 -0.69
C VAL A 134 5.18 -1.41 -1.19
N PHE A 135 5.90 -0.48 -0.59
CA PHE A 135 5.99 0.92 -0.99
C PHE A 135 7.31 1.14 -1.72
N TYR A 136 7.26 1.52 -2.99
CA TYR A 136 8.44 1.54 -3.86
C TYR A 136 8.64 2.88 -4.59
N PRO A 137 9.89 3.26 -4.92
CA PRO A 137 10.20 4.44 -5.72
C PRO A 137 9.91 4.21 -7.21
N PRO A 138 9.65 5.25 -8.02
CA PRO A 138 9.42 5.15 -9.47
C PRO A 138 10.74 4.93 -10.23
N LEU A 139 11.46 3.86 -9.91
CA LEU A 139 12.78 3.51 -10.45
C LEU A 139 12.80 2.12 -11.09
N PHE A 140 11.63 1.55 -11.36
CA PHE A 140 11.55 0.23 -11.95
C PHE A 140 11.95 0.26 -13.43
N GLU A 141 12.62 -0.80 -13.86
CA GLU A 141 12.95 -1.09 -15.25
C GLU A 141 12.56 -2.54 -15.53
N GLY A 142 11.98 -2.80 -16.71
CA GLY A 142 11.49 -4.14 -17.07
C GLY A 142 10.15 -4.48 -16.43
N ASP A 143 9.97 -5.76 -16.10
CA ASP A 143 8.75 -6.28 -15.50
C ASP A 143 8.66 -5.89 -14.02
N LEU A 144 7.57 -5.21 -13.66
CA LEU A 144 7.44 -4.58 -12.35
C LEU A 144 7.41 -5.60 -11.21
N ASP A 145 6.76 -6.73 -11.40
CA ASP A 145 6.59 -7.77 -10.40
C ASP A 145 7.93 -8.44 -10.06
N ASP A 146 8.72 -8.77 -11.08
CA ASP A 146 10.10 -9.25 -10.92
C ASP A 146 10.98 -8.20 -10.21
N TRP A 147 10.93 -6.94 -10.67
CA TRP A 147 11.70 -5.86 -10.06
C TRP A 147 11.36 -5.66 -8.58
N ILE A 148 10.08 -5.72 -8.21
CA ILE A 148 9.66 -5.63 -6.81
C ILE A 148 10.13 -6.85 -6.02
N TRP A 149 9.99 -8.06 -6.58
CA TRP A 149 10.36 -9.29 -5.90
C TRP A 149 11.85 -9.38 -5.60
N GLU A 150 12.73 -8.91 -6.49
CA GLU A 150 14.17 -8.80 -6.23
C GLU A 150 14.51 -7.96 -4.98
N ARG A 151 13.65 -7.02 -4.61
CA ARG A 151 13.88 -6.08 -3.50
C ARG A 151 13.28 -6.54 -2.19
N CYS A 152 12.14 -7.24 -2.23
CA CYS A 152 11.37 -7.61 -1.06
C CYS A 152 11.17 -9.12 -0.87
N GLY A 153 11.63 -9.96 -1.79
CA GLY A 153 11.63 -11.42 -1.67
C GLY A 153 12.71 -11.89 -0.69
N GLU A 154 12.44 -12.98 0.02
CA GLU A 154 13.42 -13.62 0.91
C GLU A 154 13.79 -15.02 0.41
N GLU A 155 14.95 -15.51 0.83
CA GLU A 155 15.44 -16.83 0.43
C GLU A 155 14.47 -17.93 0.87
N GLY A 156 14.05 -18.78 -0.07
CA GLY A 156 13.10 -19.86 0.18
C GLY A 156 11.63 -19.46 0.11
N GLU A 157 11.33 -18.22 -0.27
CA GLU A 157 9.98 -17.75 -0.59
C GLU A 157 9.77 -17.69 -2.11
N SER A 158 8.50 -17.64 -2.54
CA SER A 158 8.10 -17.34 -3.91
C SER A 158 6.89 -16.41 -3.93
N MET A 159 6.76 -15.57 -4.96
CA MET A 159 5.61 -14.70 -5.10
C MET A 159 4.40 -15.48 -5.63
N LYS A 160 3.31 -15.51 -4.87
CA LYS A 160 2.08 -16.24 -5.27
C LYS A 160 1.21 -15.45 -6.24
N GLY A 161 1.18 -14.14 -6.05
CA GLY A 161 0.42 -13.22 -6.86
C GLY A 161 0.92 -11.80 -6.68
N PHE A 162 0.57 -10.94 -7.63
CA PHE A 162 1.01 -9.56 -7.65
C PHE A 162 -0.18 -8.65 -8.00
N LEU A 163 -0.30 -7.57 -7.24
CA LEU A 163 -1.30 -6.53 -7.42
C LEU A 163 -0.66 -5.17 -7.22
N MET A 164 -0.84 -4.27 -8.17
CA MET A 164 -0.47 -2.87 -8.02
C MET A 164 -1.69 -2.03 -7.65
N VAL A 165 -1.56 -1.16 -6.65
CA VAL A 165 -2.61 -0.21 -6.25
C VAL A 165 -2.12 1.22 -6.40
N THR A 166 -2.83 2.01 -7.22
CA THR A 166 -2.44 3.38 -7.57
C THR A 166 -3.60 4.36 -7.40
N GLY A 167 -3.29 5.66 -7.34
CA GLY A 167 -4.28 6.70 -7.62
C GLY A 167 -4.48 6.86 -9.12
N ASP A 168 -5.68 7.27 -9.55
CA ASP A 168 -5.91 7.53 -10.97
C ASP A 168 -5.22 8.83 -11.40
N GLU A 169 -4.51 8.82 -12.53
CA GLU A 169 -3.86 10.03 -13.06
C GLU A 169 -4.89 11.01 -13.62
N GLU A 170 -5.97 10.45 -14.18
CA GLU A 170 -7.10 11.19 -14.73
C GLU A 170 -8.26 11.24 -13.73
N PRO A 171 -9.02 12.36 -13.68
CA PRO A 171 -10.21 12.46 -12.85
C PRO A 171 -11.21 11.36 -13.19
N ASN A 172 -11.37 10.40 -12.29
CA ASN A 172 -12.30 9.30 -12.45
C ASN A 172 -13.04 9.02 -11.14
N ARG A 173 -14.34 8.76 -11.27
CA ARG A 173 -15.21 8.51 -10.12
C ARG A 173 -15.17 7.06 -9.66
N SER A 174 -14.92 6.16 -10.59
CA SER A 174 -15.01 4.72 -10.37
C SER A 174 -13.63 4.10 -10.30
N PRO A 175 -13.38 3.14 -9.38
CA PRO A 175 -12.15 2.38 -9.42
C PRO A 175 -12.05 1.60 -10.74
N ARG A 176 -10.82 1.46 -11.26
CA ARG A 176 -10.54 0.70 -12.48
C ARG A 176 -9.63 -0.47 -12.18
N PHE A 177 -10.01 -1.63 -12.67
CA PHE A 177 -9.23 -2.85 -12.62
C PHE A 177 -8.69 -3.08 -14.03
N LEU A 178 -7.38 -2.93 -14.20
CA LEU A 178 -6.67 -3.28 -15.42
C LEU A 178 -6.11 -4.69 -15.24
N VAL A 179 -6.68 -5.65 -15.96
CA VAL A 179 -6.60 -7.07 -15.66
C VAL A 179 -5.90 -7.81 -16.80
N PRO A 180 -4.72 -8.40 -16.55
CA PRO A 180 -4.10 -9.31 -17.50
C PRO A 180 -5.07 -10.44 -17.88
N ALA A 181 -5.14 -10.81 -19.16
CA ALA A 181 -6.08 -11.81 -19.64
C ALA A 181 -6.02 -13.16 -18.87
N SER A 182 -4.85 -13.52 -18.34
CA SER A 182 -4.64 -14.70 -17.49
C SER A 182 -5.40 -14.67 -16.16
N LEU A 183 -5.72 -13.49 -15.63
CA LEU A 183 -6.38 -13.30 -14.34
C LEU A 183 -7.90 -13.05 -14.46
N LYS A 184 -8.44 -13.07 -15.70
CA LYS A 184 -9.87 -12.86 -15.96
C LYS A 184 -10.76 -13.72 -15.05
N GLY A 185 -10.48 -15.02 -14.94
CA GLY A 185 -11.32 -15.93 -14.14
C GLY A 185 -11.39 -15.54 -12.66
N LYS A 186 -10.28 -15.03 -12.10
CA LYS A 186 -10.22 -14.57 -10.70
C LYS A 186 -11.04 -13.29 -10.51
N ILE A 187 -11.00 -12.36 -11.48
CA ILE A 187 -11.76 -11.11 -11.42
C ILE A 187 -13.25 -11.34 -11.68
N ASP A 188 -13.61 -12.22 -12.63
CA ASP A 188 -15.01 -12.59 -12.85
C ASP A 188 -15.62 -13.15 -11.56
N ALA A 189 -14.89 -14.00 -10.81
CA ALA A 189 -15.36 -14.52 -9.54
C ALA A 189 -15.51 -13.42 -8.46
N LEU A 190 -14.56 -12.49 -8.37
CA LEU A 190 -14.63 -11.33 -7.45
C LEU A 190 -15.81 -10.41 -7.76
N SER A 191 -16.09 -10.15 -9.04
CA SER A 191 -17.18 -9.27 -9.48
C SER A 191 -18.58 -9.80 -9.15
N ASN A 192 -18.69 -11.10 -8.88
CA ASN A 192 -19.93 -11.74 -8.42
C ASN A 192 -20.04 -11.80 -6.88
N SER A 193 -19.05 -11.29 -6.15
CA SER A 193 -19.07 -11.24 -4.69
C SER A 193 -20.07 -10.18 -4.19
N LYS A 194 -20.53 -10.34 -2.94
CA LYS A 194 -21.45 -9.38 -2.31
C LYS A 194 -20.78 -8.07 -1.90
N ILE A 195 -19.45 -8.06 -1.85
CA ILE A 195 -18.66 -6.90 -1.42
C ILE A 195 -18.17 -6.08 -2.61
N TRP A 196 -18.43 -6.54 -3.84
CA TRP A 196 -18.01 -5.88 -5.06
C TRP A 196 -18.55 -4.46 -5.16
N ASP A 197 -17.71 -3.56 -5.67
CA ASP A 197 -18.12 -2.21 -6.02
C ASP A 197 -18.79 -2.22 -7.40
N GLU A 198 -20.11 -2.07 -7.44
CA GLU A 198 -20.88 -2.01 -8.69
C GLU A 198 -20.45 -0.87 -9.63
N GLU A 199 -19.81 0.19 -9.11
CA GLU A 199 -19.28 1.27 -9.93
C GLU A 199 -17.93 0.91 -10.58
N ALA A 200 -17.25 -0.16 -10.14
CA ALA A 200 -15.93 -0.54 -10.62
C ALA A 200 -15.93 -0.92 -12.10
N LYS A 201 -14.94 -0.40 -12.83
CA LYS A 201 -14.74 -0.72 -14.25
C LYS A 201 -13.65 -1.79 -14.37
N ILE A 202 -13.92 -2.83 -15.14
CA ILE A 202 -12.97 -3.90 -15.43
C ILE A 202 -12.54 -3.77 -16.89
N GLU A 203 -11.23 -3.65 -17.11
CA GLU A 203 -10.59 -3.66 -18.42
C GLU A 203 -9.70 -4.90 -18.48
N ILE A 204 -10.06 -5.86 -19.34
CA ILE A 204 -9.27 -7.08 -19.54
C ILE A 204 -8.48 -6.93 -20.83
N GLY A 205 -7.17 -7.17 -20.76
CA GLY A 205 -6.30 -6.95 -21.91
C GLY A 205 -4.86 -7.40 -21.72
N ASP A 206 -3.99 -6.84 -22.55
CA ASP A 206 -2.55 -7.01 -22.51
C ASP A 206 -1.92 -6.02 -21.51
N HIS A 207 -2.24 -6.24 -20.23
CA HIS A 207 -1.66 -5.49 -19.13
C HIS A 207 -0.53 -6.33 -18.52
N GLY A 208 0.61 -5.71 -18.21
CA GLY A 208 1.76 -6.41 -17.62
C GLY A 208 1.47 -6.96 -16.22
N VAL A 209 0.69 -6.23 -15.43
CA VAL A 209 0.31 -6.61 -14.06
C VAL A 209 -1.17 -6.31 -13.81
N LEU A 210 -1.75 -6.94 -12.78
CA LEU A 210 -3.05 -6.52 -12.26
C LEU A 210 -2.91 -5.16 -11.55
N GLU A 211 -3.54 -4.13 -12.09
CA GLU A 211 -3.54 -2.79 -11.51
C GLU A 211 -4.95 -2.39 -11.05
N VAL A 212 -5.06 -1.86 -9.83
CA VAL A 212 -6.27 -1.21 -9.34
C VAL A 212 -6.01 0.28 -9.14
N ARG A 213 -6.72 1.09 -9.93
CA ARG A 213 -6.72 2.56 -9.83
C ARG A 213 -7.91 2.99 -8.99
N LEU A 214 -7.67 3.61 -7.84
CA LEU A 214 -8.71 3.87 -6.82
C LEU A 214 -9.55 5.15 -7.07
N GLY A 215 -9.34 5.85 -8.18
CA GLY A 215 -9.94 7.17 -8.44
C GLY A 215 -9.11 8.33 -7.89
N ASP A 216 -9.57 9.55 -8.17
CA ASP A 216 -8.82 10.79 -7.88
C ASP A 216 -9.57 11.73 -6.92
N ASP A 217 -8.80 12.50 -6.15
CA ASP A 217 -9.28 13.46 -5.15
C ASP A 217 -9.88 14.74 -5.75
N SER A 218 -9.60 15.02 -7.03
CA SER A 218 -10.08 16.24 -7.71
C SER A 218 -11.58 16.29 -7.97
N LEU A 219 -12.27 15.13 -7.95
CA LEU A 219 -13.69 15.02 -8.22
C LEU A 219 -14.57 14.98 -6.98
N PHE A 220 -13.97 14.88 -5.80
CA PHE A 220 -14.66 14.58 -4.56
C PHE A 220 -14.23 15.51 -3.42
N SER A 221 -15.11 15.69 -2.45
CA SER A 221 -14.62 16.18 -1.16
C SER A 221 -13.65 15.16 -0.57
N ARG A 222 -12.68 15.62 0.23
CA ARG A 222 -11.73 14.73 0.90
C ARG A 222 -12.44 13.67 1.75
N GLU A 223 -13.54 14.02 2.39
CA GLU A 223 -14.34 13.09 3.18
C GLU A 223 -14.99 11.99 2.31
N GLU A 224 -15.58 12.38 1.17
CA GLU A 224 -16.16 11.43 0.22
C GLU A 224 -15.09 10.52 -0.39
N HIS A 225 -13.93 11.07 -0.74
CA HIS A 225 -12.81 10.28 -1.25
C HIS A 225 -12.31 9.27 -0.20
N SER A 226 -12.17 9.69 1.06
CA SER A 226 -11.82 8.80 2.17
C SER A 226 -12.80 7.63 2.31
N GLN A 227 -14.11 7.90 2.24
CA GLN A 227 -15.13 6.85 2.29
C GLN A 227 -15.00 5.86 1.12
N ARG A 228 -14.71 6.35 -0.10
CA ARG A 228 -14.50 5.49 -1.27
C ARG A 228 -13.28 4.60 -1.10
N LEU A 229 -12.14 5.14 -0.65
CA LEU A 229 -10.93 4.34 -0.38
C LEU A 229 -11.18 3.26 0.66
N ILE A 230 -11.89 3.58 1.75
CA ILE A 230 -12.22 2.60 2.81
C ILE A 230 -13.12 1.47 2.26
N ARG A 231 -14.11 1.79 1.41
CA ARG A 231 -14.99 0.78 0.79
C ARG A 231 -14.24 -0.21 -0.11
N MET A 232 -13.10 0.20 -0.67
CA MET A 232 -12.29 -0.69 -1.52
C MET A 232 -11.46 -1.70 -0.73
N MET A 233 -11.21 -1.48 0.56
CA MET A 233 -10.38 -2.39 1.38
C MET A 233 -10.89 -3.83 1.44
N PRO A 234 -12.19 -4.10 1.72
CA PRO A 234 -12.70 -5.48 1.67
C PRO A 234 -12.59 -6.10 0.27
N VAL A 235 -12.79 -5.31 -0.80
CA VAL A 235 -12.65 -5.78 -2.19
C VAL A 235 -11.21 -6.20 -2.49
N ILE A 236 -10.23 -5.39 -2.07
CA ILE A 236 -8.81 -5.70 -2.25
C ILE A 236 -8.37 -6.88 -1.38
N LYS A 237 -8.91 -7.02 -0.16
CA LYS A 237 -8.66 -8.20 0.68
C LYS A 237 -9.14 -9.48 -0.03
N GLU A 238 -10.38 -9.53 -0.51
CA GLU A 238 -10.89 -10.71 -1.23
C GLU A 238 -10.11 -10.96 -2.53
N LEU A 239 -9.71 -9.90 -3.22
CA LEU A 239 -8.86 -10.03 -4.41
C LEU A 239 -7.51 -10.70 -4.07
N VAL A 240 -6.84 -10.25 -3.01
CA VAL A 240 -5.59 -10.86 -2.53
C VAL A 240 -5.81 -12.33 -2.17
N GLU A 241 -6.92 -12.66 -1.51
CA GLU A 241 -7.27 -14.05 -1.17
C GLU A 241 -7.44 -14.92 -2.41
N ARG A 242 -8.10 -14.41 -3.46
CA ARG A 242 -8.27 -15.10 -4.74
C ARG A 242 -6.97 -15.22 -5.53
N LEU A 243 -6.07 -14.25 -5.44
CA LEU A 243 -4.76 -14.33 -6.08
C LEU A 243 -3.92 -15.49 -5.51
N ASN A 244 -4.19 -15.88 -4.27
CA ASN A 244 -3.52 -17.00 -3.59
C ASN A 244 -4.05 -18.39 -4.00
N GLU A 245 -5.26 -18.50 -4.56
CA GLU A 245 -5.88 -19.74 -5.07
C GLU A 245 -5.23 -20.27 -6.36
#